data_AF-K0UZ08-F1
#
_entry.id   AF-K0UZ08-F1
#
_cell.length_a   1.000
_cell.length_b   1.000
_cell.length_c   1.000
_cell.angle_alpha   90.00
_cell.angle_beta   90.00
_cell.angle_gamma   90.00
#
_symmetry.space_group_name_H-M   'P 1'
#
loop_
_entity.id
_entity.type
_entity.pdbx_description
1 polymer ?
#
loop_
_entity_poly.entity_id
_entity_poly.type
_entity_poly.pdbx_seq_one_letter_code
_entity_poly.pdbx_strand_id
1 'polypeptide(L)'
;MSTPVGTTFTERWSVLRWVLLGMAAIVAVAALTTWLTAPRPGGHLDPASTSADGAHALITLLREQGVTVVEAASIADVEREARADTLVVAGQTYHLFDDELLRRLADVPGDRLLIAPLGKTREALAPELRRTDSTEFGGLAPDCDLREATRAGAVQFGVAETFDARGSVPVVRCYDGVLARYTDDGRTVTVVGSDQFVTNAGLAEEGNAALALNLTGSHPRMIWYAPQRNEPGTADGAASFTDLIPPQVNWMVLQLVLAVALLAWWQGRRVGPLVAEQLPVVVRASETVEGRGRLYRSRRARDVAAESLRTAAR
;
A
#
# COMPACT_ATOMS: atom_id res chain seq x y z
N MET A 1 63.57 -14.26 -20.92
CA MET A 1 62.18 -14.77 -21.03
C MET A 1 61.41 -14.26 -19.84
N SER A 2 60.56 -13.25 -20.03
CA SER A 2 59.69 -12.70 -19.00
C SER A 2 58.36 -12.37 -19.65
N THR A 3 57.32 -13.09 -19.23
CA THR A 3 55.93 -12.98 -19.66
C THR A 3 55.30 -11.71 -19.05
N PRO A 4 54.53 -10.90 -19.81
CA PRO A 4 53.74 -9.84 -19.24
C PRO A 4 52.46 -10.43 -18.62
N VAL A 5 52.23 -10.19 -17.33
CA VAL A 5 50.96 -10.48 -16.66
C VAL A 5 49.99 -9.36 -17.02
N GLY A 6 49.19 -9.57 -18.08
CA GLY A 6 48.01 -8.73 -18.31
C GLY A 6 47.05 -8.89 -17.14
N THR A 7 46.37 -7.81 -16.74
CA THR A 7 45.32 -7.83 -15.70
C THR A 7 44.42 -9.02 -15.94
N THR A 8 44.49 -9.99 -15.03
CA THR A 8 43.92 -11.31 -15.21
C THR A 8 42.40 -11.19 -15.25
N PHE A 9 41.76 -11.98 -16.10
CA PHE A 9 40.30 -12.10 -16.24
C PHE A 9 39.56 -12.18 -14.88
N THR A 10 40.24 -12.69 -13.86
CA THR A 10 39.81 -12.79 -12.46
C THR A 10 39.53 -11.46 -11.76
N GLU A 11 40.21 -10.36 -12.13
CA GLU A 11 40.03 -9.05 -11.49
C GLU A 11 38.79 -8.31 -12.03
N ARG A 12 38.49 -8.45 -13.34
CA ARG A 12 37.23 -7.99 -13.91
C ARG A 12 36.03 -8.79 -13.39
N TRP A 13 36.23 -10.08 -13.15
CA TRP A 13 35.20 -10.97 -12.62
C TRP A 13 34.88 -10.68 -11.15
N SER A 14 35.89 -10.31 -10.34
CA SER A 14 35.67 -9.92 -8.95
C SER A 14 34.88 -8.61 -8.85
N VAL A 15 35.21 -7.61 -9.67
CA VAL A 15 34.46 -6.34 -9.72
C VAL A 15 33.03 -6.56 -10.20
N LEU A 16 32.82 -7.33 -11.28
CA LEU A 16 31.47 -7.64 -11.77
C LEU A 16 30.65 -8.40 -10.73
N ARG A 17 31.26 -9.34 -10.00
CA ARG A 17 30.61 -10.10 -8.92
C ARG A 17 30.17 -9.19 -7.77
N TRP A 18 31.01 -8.23 -7.38
CA TRP A 18 30.65 -7.25 -6.36
C TRP A 18 29.56 -6.28 -6.81
N VAL A 19 29.56 -5.87 -8.08
CA VAL A 19 28.49 -5.05 -8.67
C VAL A 19 27.16 -5.82 -8.71
N LEU A 20 27.17 -7.09 -9.12
CA LEU A 20 25.97 -7.93 -9.14
C LEU A 20 25.45 -8.22 -7.72
N LEU A 21 26.34 -8.45 -6.75
CA LEU A 21 25.97 -8.59 -5.34
C LEU A 21 25.36 -7.31 -4.77
N GLY A 22 25.94 -6.15 -5.09
CA GLY A 22 25.39 -4.85 -4.70
C GLY A 22 24.00 -4.63 -5.30
N MET A 23 23.82 -4.93 -6.58
CA MET A 23 22.52 -4.83 -7.25
C MET A 23 21.48 -5.80 -6.67
N ALA A 24 21.87 -7.05 -6.41
CA ALA A 24 21.01 -8.04 -5.74
C ALA A 24 20.62 -7.59 -4.33
N ALA A 25 21.54 -6.99 -3.57
CA ALA A 25 21.27 -6.43 -2.25
C ALA A 25 20.28 -5.25 -2.33
N ILE A 26 20.44 -4.34 -3.30
CA ILE A 26 19.50 -3.24 -3.53
C ILE A 26 18.11 -3.77 -3.88
N VAL A 27 18.01 -4.74 -4.80
CA VAL A 27 16.72 -5.37 -5.17
C VAL A 27 16.10 -6.07 -3.97
N ALA A 28 16.89 -6.79 -3.17
CA ALA A 28 16.41 -7.48 -1.98
C ALA A 28 15.90 -6.48 -0.92
N VAL A 29 16.62 -5.39 -0.67
CA VAL A 29 16.18 -4.32 0.23
C VAL A 29 14.91 -3.66 -0.30
N ALA A 30 14.85 -3.31 -1.58
CA ALA A 30 13.68 -2.69 -2.21
C ALA A 30 12.45 -3.62 -2.16
N ALA A 31 12.62 -4.92 -2.43
CA ALA A 31 11.56 -5.91 -2.34
C ALA A 31 11.09 -6.10 -0.89
N LEU A 32 12.03 -6.17 0.06
CA LEU A 32 11.73 -6.30 1.48
C LEU A 32 11.00 -5.06 2.01
N THR A 33 11.46 -3.86 1.66
CA THR A 33 10.77 -2.61 2.03
C THR A 33 9.38 -2.58 1.43
N THR A 34 9.22 -2.91 0.14
CA THR A 34 7.90 -2.97 -0.51
C THR A 34 6.99 -3.97 0.17
N TRP A 35 7.49 -5.13 0.59
CA TRP A 35 6.70 -6.14 1.30
C TRP A 35 6.29 -5.69 2.71
N LEU A 36 7.21 -5.04 3.45
CA LEU A 36 6.94 -4.53 4.79
C LEU A 36 6.03 -3.29 4.79
N THR A 37 6.10 -2.46 3.75
CA THR A 37 5.31 -1.22 3.61
C THR A 37 4.14 -1.37 2.65
N ALA A 38 3.87 -2.58 2.13
CA ALA A 38 2.72 -2.83 1.30
C ALA A 38 1.47 -2.36 2.05
N PRO A 39 0.59 -1.55 1.42
CA PRO A 39 -0.70 -1.23 2.01
C PRO A 39 -1.38 -2.54 2.38
N ARG A 40 -1.58 -2.78 3.68
CA ARG A 40 -2.38 -3.91 4.12
C ARG A 40 -3.82 -3.61 3.66
N PRO A 41 -4.54 -4.58 3.07
CA PRO A 41 -5.98 -4.44 2.90
C PRO A 41 -6.58 -3.98 4.22
N GLY A 42 -7.33 -2.90 4.19
CA GLY A 42 -7.85 -2.32 5.40
C GLY A 42 -8.00 -0.81 5.35
N GLY A 43 -9.24 -0.41 5.45
CA GLY A 43 -9.65 0.94 5.80
C GLY A 43 -10.97 0.86 6.55
N HIS A 44 -11.58 2.02 6.70
CA HIS A 44 -12.87 2.15 7.34
C HIS A 44 -13.92 1.28 6.61
N LEU A 45 -14.68 0.49 7.38
CA LEU A 45 -15.69 -0.48 6.92
C LEU A 45 -15.18 -1.59 5.99
N ASP A 46 -13.87 -1.80 5.90
CA ASP A 46 -13.31 -2.89 5.10
C ASP A 46 -13.65 -4.26 5.74
N PRO A 47 -14.26 -5.19 5.00
CA PRO A 47 -14.66 -6.51 5.51
C PRO A 47 -13.47 -7.42 5.87
N ALA A 48 -12.28 -7.18 5.31
CA ALA A 48 -11.07 -7.95 5.62
C ALA A 48 -10.23 -7.31 6.75
N SER A 49 -10.58 -6.10 7.19
CA SER A 49 -9.82 -5.33 8.17
C SER A 49 -10.16 -5.69 9.61
N THR A 50 -9.15 -6.12 10.36
CA THR A 50 -9.23 -6.38 11.80
C THR A 50 -8.93 -5.16 12.67
N SER A 51 -8.71 -3.99 12.05
CA SER A 51 -8.57 -2.72 12.79
C SER A 51 -9.88 -2.28 13.45
N ALA A 52 -9.82 -1.34 14.40
CA ALA A 52 -10.98 -0.84 15.12
C ALA A 52 -12.13 -0.38 14.19
N ASP A 53 -11.80 0.31 13.09
CA ASP A 53 -12.76 0.90 12.16
C ASP A 53 -13.18 -0.05 11.02
N GLY A 54 -12.64 -1.28 10.98
CA GLY A 54 -12.99 -2.31 10.00
C GLY A 54 -14.29 -3.04 10.34
N ALA A 55 -14.75 -3.93 9.45
CA ALA A 55 -16.00 -4.69 9.62
C ALA A 55 -15.79 -6.22 9.75
N HIS A 56 -14.54 -6.69 9.83
CA HIS A 56 -14.20 -8.12 9.81
C HIS A 56 -14.94 -8.98 10.85
N ALA A 57 -15.12 -8.47 12.07
CA ALA A 57 -15.83 -9.20 13.13
C ALA A 57 -17.29 -9.48 12.74
N LEU A 58 -18.02 -8.47 12.24
CA LEU A 58 -19.39 -8.64 11.79
C LEU A 58 -19.48 -9.62 10.62
N ILE A 59 -18.60 -9.47 9.62
CA ILE A 59 -18.56 -10.37 8.46
C ILE A 59 -18.31 -11.83 8.87
N THR A 60 -17.42 -12.05 9.84
CA THR A 60 -17.14 -13.38 10.39
C THR A 60 -18.37 -13.97 11.07
N LEU A 61 -19.05 -13.20 11.93
CA LEU A 61 -20.25 -13.65 12.63
C LEU A 61 -21.40 -13.97 11.66
N LEU A 62 -21.59 -13.17 10.61
CA LEU A 62 -22.63 -13.42 9.61
C LEU A 62 -22.39 -14.72 8.86
N ARG A 63 -21.13 -15.00 8.49
CA ARG A 63 -20.74 -16.28 7.87
C ARG A 63 -20.99 -17.45 8.79
N GLU A 64 -20.65 -17.34 10.08
CA GLU A 64 -20.92 -18.37 11.09
C GLU A 64 -22.42 -18.61 11.27
N GLN A 65 -23.25 -17.58 11.10
CA GLN A 65 -24.71 -17.69 11.10
C GLN A 65 -25.32 -18.17 9.77
N GLY A 66 -24.50 -18.54 8.80
CA GLY A 66 -24.93 -19.12 7.52
C GLY A 66 -25.33 -18.11 6.45
N VAL A 67 -25.06 -16.82 6.65
CA VAL A 67 -25.27 -15.78 5.62
C VAL A 67 -24.15 -15.88 4.59
N THR A 68 -24.52 -15.96 3.32
CA THR A 68 -23.56 -15.91 2.21
C THR A 68 -23.13 -14.46 1.97
N VAL A 69 -21.98 -14.08 2.51
CA VAL A 69 -21.41 -12.73 2.37
C VAL A 69 -20.48 -12.66 1.15
N VAL A 70 -20.86 -11.81 0.20
CA VAL A 70 -20.04 -11.41 -0.95
C VAL A 70 -19.33 -10.10 -0.62
N GLU A 71 -18.01 -10.15 -0.49
CA GLU A 71 -17.18 -8.94 -0.34
C GLU A 71 -16.94 -8.34 -1.72
N ALA A 72 -17.62 -7.23 -2.03
CA ALA A 72 -17.48 -6.56 -3.33
C ALA A 72 -16.36 -5.50 -3.26
N ALA A 73 -15.31 -5.69 -4.05
CA ALA A 73 -14.20 -4.73 -4.15
C ALA A 73 -14.45 -3.64 -5.19
N SER A 74 -15.44 -3.84 -6.07
CA SER A 74 -15.83 -2.88 -7.11
C SER A 74 -17.34 -2.88 -7.37
N ILE A 75 -17.85 -1.80 -7.97
CA ILE A 75 -19.25 -1.70 -8.41
C ILE A 75 -19.62 -2.81 -9.42
N ALA A 76 -18.66 -3.22 -10.27
CA ALA A 76 -18.87 -4.32 -11.21
C ALA A 76 -19.06 -5.68 -10.50
N ASP A 77 -18.48 -5.85 -9.31
CA ASP A 77 -18.73 -7.03 -8.48
C ASP A 77 -20.15 -7.00 -7.90
N VAL A 78 -20.61 -5.82 -7.47
CA VAL A 78 -21.99 -5.65 -6.99
C VAL A 78 -22.99 -5.99 -8.10
N GLU A 79 -22.84 -5.40 -9.29
CA GLU A 79 -23.74 -5.63 -10.43
C GLU A 79 -23.78 -7.10 -10.86
N ARG A 80 -22.65 -7.81 -10.81
CA ARG A 80 -22.56 -9.22 -11.19
C ARG A 80 -23.26 -10.13 -10.18
N GLU A 81 -23.18 -9.80 -8.90
CA GLU A 81 -23.62 -10.67 -7.81
C GLU A 81 -25.03 -10.35 -7.33
N ALA A 82 -25.51 -9.13 -7.57
CA ALA A 82 -26.80 -8.65 -7.09
C ALA A 82 -27.98 -9.28 -7.81
N ARG A 83 -29.01 -9.58 -7.02
CA ARG A 83 -30.25 -10.24 -7.44
C ARG A 83 -31.39 -9.65 -6.64
N ALA A 84 -32.63 -9.92 -7.07
CA ALA A 84 -33.83 -9.42 -6.39
C ALA A 84 -33.95 -9.88 -4.92
N ASP A 85 -33.38 -11.04 -4.57
CA ASP A 85 -33.39 -11.64 -3.22
C ASP A 85 -32.11 -11.35 -2.40
N THR A 86 -31.25 -10.47 -2.88
CA THR A 86 -29.97 -10.13 -2.22
C THR A 86 -30.07 -8.79 -1.50
N LEU A 87 -29.50 -8.72 -0.29
CA LEU A 87 -29.30 -7.44 0.40
C LEU A 87 -27.99 -6.80 -0.06
N VAL A 88 -28.06 -5.58 -0.59
CA VAL A 88 -26.88 -4.76 -0.90
C VAL A 88 -26.61 -3.82 0.27
N VAL A 89 -25.52 -4.06 0.98
CA VAL A 89 -25.04 -3.18 2.05
C VAL A 89 -24.00 -2.24 1.48
N ALA A 90 -24.28 -0.94 1.49
CA ALA A 90 -23.36 0.08 1.05
C ALA A 90 -22.88 0.92 2.24
N GLY A 91 -21.58 0.81 2.55
CA GLY A 91 -20.93 1.60 3.59
C GLY A 91 -20.37 2.90 3.04
N GLN A 92 -20.68 4.02 3.69
CA GLN A 92 -20.08 5.30 3.34
C GLN A 92 -18.58 5.29 3.63
N THR A 93 -17.78 5.33 2.58
CA THR A 93 -16.34 5.56 2.67
C THR A 93 -15.97 6.87 1.96
N TYR A 94 -14.70 7.28 2.06
CA TYR A 94 -14.17 8.41 1.28
C TYR A 94 -14.16 8.17 -0.24
N HIS A 95 -14.45 6.96 -0.69
CA HIS A 95 -14.44 6.56 -2.10
C HIS A 95 -15.85 6.37 -2.69
N LEU A 96 -16.89 6.44 -1.85
CA LEU A 96 -18.29 6.34 -2.26
C LEU A 96 -18.90 7.73 -2.42
N PHE A 97 -18.62 8.40 -3.55
CA PHE A 97 -19.12 9.77 -3.81
C PHE A 97 -19.36 10.09 -5.29
N ASP A 98 -18.84 9.27 -6.21
CA ASP A 98 -18.88 9.54 -7.64
C ASP A 98 -20.31 9.37 -8.22
N ASP A 99 -20.77 10.31 -9.05
CA ASP A 99 -22.16 10.36 -9.53
C ASP A 99 -22.52 9.16 -10.43
N GLU A 100 -21.58 8.68 -11.24
CA GLU A 100 -21.78 7.52 -12.10
C GLU A 100 -21.76 6.23 -11.30
N LEU A 101 -20.85 6.13 -10.32
CA LEU A 101 -20.83 5.03 -9.36
C LEU A 101 -22.16 4.93 -8.61
N LEU A 102 -22.63 6.04 -8.05
CA LEU A 102 -23.85 6.10 -7.26
C LEU A 102 -25.09 5.75 -8.08
N ARG A 103 -25.14 6.19 -9.35
CA ARG A 103 -26.26 5.85 -10.25
C ARG A 103 -26.28 4.36 -10.60
N ARG A 104 -25.12 3.78 -10.93
CA ARG A 104 -24.99 2.33 -11.15
C ARG A 104 -25.40 1.54 -9.92
N LEU A 105 -24.94 1.96 -8.73
CA LEU A 105 -25.33 1.34 -7.47
C LEU A 105 -26.83 1.50 -7.20
N ALA A 106 -27.45 2.63 -7.59
CA ALA A 106 -28.88 2.87 -7.46
C ALA A 106 -29.71 1.88 -8.31
N ASP A 107 -29.26 1.58 -9.52
CA ASP A 107 -29.97 0.73 -10.50
C ASP A 107 -29.90 -0.77 -10.18
N VAL A 108 -28.92 -1.20 -9.37
CA VAL A 108 -28.75 -2.60 -8.95
C VAL A 108 -30.01 -3.13 -8.26
N PRO A 109 -30.51 -4.34 -8.59
CA PRO A 109 -31.70 -4.93 -7.95
C PRO A 109 -31.45 -5.38 -6.50
N GLY A 110 -32.54 -5.57 -5.76
CA GLY A 110 -32.53 -6.08 -4.38
C GLY A 110 -32.75 -4.99 -3.34
N ASP A 111 -32.90 -5.44 -2.09
CA ASP A 111 -33.04 -4.57 -0.93
C ASP A 111 -31.70 -3.89 -0.61
N ARG A 112 -31.77 -2.70 -0.01
CA ARG A 112 -30.58 -1.90 0.29
C ARG A 112 -30.49 -1.50 1.75
N LEU A 113 -29.30 -1.65 2.31
CA LEU A 113 -28.93 -1.09 3.61
C LEU A 113 -27.79 -0.09 3.41
N LEU A 114 -28.04 1.18 3.71
CA LEU A 114 -27.03 2.24 3.67
C LEU A 114 -26.50 2.50 5.07
N ILE A 115 -25.19 2.48 5.23
CA ILE A 115 -24.51 2.72 6.49
C ILE A 115 -23.84 4.09 6.41
N ALA A 116 -24.27 4.98 7.31
CA ALA A 116 -23.85 6.37 7.43
C ALA A 116 -23.81 7.14 6.09
N PRO A 117 -24.82 7.09 5.21
CA PRO A 117 -24.73 7.77 3.92
C PRO A 117 -24.73 9.29 4.08
N LEU A 118 -23.85 9.96 3.34
CA LEU A 118 -23.64 11.42 3.43
C LEU A 118 -23.82 12.10 2.07
N GLY A 119 -24.25 13.37 2.08
CA GLY A 119 -24.31 14.24 0.91
C GLY A 119 -24.93 13.58 -0.33
N LYS A 120 -24.13 13.49 -1.41
CA LYS A 120 -24.52 12.89 -2.69
C LYS A 120 -24.95 11.44 -2.59
N THR A 121 -24.27 10.62 -1.76
CA THR A 121 -24.60 9.20 -1.59
C THR A 121 -26.01 9.02 -1.05
N ARG A 122 -26.37 9.79 -0.03
CA ARG A 122 -27.72 9.79 0.55
C ARG A 122 -28.76 10.29 -0.45
N GLU A 123 -28.45 11.35 -1.20
CA GLU A 123 -29.34 11.91 -2.23
C GLU A 123 -29.62 10.93 -3.37
N ALA A 124 -28.60 10.20 -3.82
CA ALA A 124 -28.71 9.26 -4.92
C ALA A 124 -29.34 7.91 -4.50
N LEU A 125 -28.95 7.38 -3.35
CA LEU A 125 -29.34 6.02 -2.94
C LEU A 125 -30.55 5.97 -2.01
N ALA A 126 -30.93 7.09 -1.38
CA ALA A 126 -32.10 7.23 -0.52
C ALA A 126 -32.83 8.58 -0.73
N PRO A 127 -33.35 8.84 -1.94
CA PRO A 127 -33.90 10.15 -2.33
C PRO A 127 -35.14 10.59 -1.52
N GLU A 128 -35.90 9.63 -0.99
CA GLU A 128 -37.11 9.84 -0.19
C GLU A 128 -36.83 10.28 1.25
N LEU A 129 -35.57 10.21 1.68
CA LEU A 129 -35.15 10.71 2.98
C LEU A 129 -34.61 12.13 2.86
N ARG A 130 -34.63 12.88 3.96
CA ARG A 130 -33.87 14.12 4.15
C ARG A 130 -33.14 14.04 5.47
N ARG A 131 -31.92 14.57 5.52
CA ARG A 131 -31.19 14.78 6.77
C ARG A 131 -31.94 15.84 7.60
N THR A 132 -32.07 15.61 8.90
CA THR A 132 -32.68 16.57 9.82
C THR A 132 -31.62 17.15 10.76
N ASP A 133 -31.18 16.36 11.73
CA ASP A 133 -30.20 16.74 12.75
C ASP A 133 -29.21 15.58 12.99
N SER A 134 -28.29 15.77 13.93
CA SER A 134 -27.43 14.71 14.46
C SER A 134 -27.78 14.42 15.93
N THR A 135 -27.62 13.17 16.35
CA THR A 135 -27.77 12.79 17.75
C THR A 135 -26.58 13.26 18.58
N GLU A 136 -26.82 13.50 19.87
CA GLU A 136 -25.74 13.59 20.86
C GLU A 136 -25.24 12.19 21.23
N PHE A 137 -24.05 12.13 21.81
CA PHE A 137 -23.41 10.87 22.21
C PHE A 137 -24.26 10.13 23.26
N GLY A 138 -24.71 8.91 22.96
CA GLY A 138 -25.56 8.14 23.88
C GLY A 138 -26.26 6.95 23.26
N GLY A 139 -26.73 6.03 24.12
CA GLY A 139 -27.56 4.90 23.69
C GLY A 139 -29.01 5.32 23.47
N LEU A 140 -29.58 4.93 22.33
CA LEU A 140 -30.98 5.21 21.98
C LEU A 140 -31.82 3.93 22.08
N ALA A 141 -33.00 4.04 22.67
CA ALA A 141 -33.99 2.96 22.68
C ALA A 141 -34.83 3.01 21.39
N PRO A 142 -35.35 1.87 20.92
CA PRO A 142 -36.19 1.83 19.73
C PRO A 142 -37.58 2.42 20.06
N ASP A 143 -38.01 3.37 19.25
CA ASP A 143 -39.30 4.08 19.30
C ASP A 143 -40.24 3.64 18.16
N CYS A 144 -40.09 2.39 17.71
CA CYS A 144 -40.76 1.84 16.54
C CYS A 144 -41.02 0.32 16.64
N ASP A 145 -41.83 -0.20 15.72
CA ASP A 145 -42.20 -1.62 15.66
C ASP A 145 -41.32 -2.47 14.72
N LEU A 146 -40.17 -1.96 14.26
CA LEU A 146 -39.25 -2.76 13.45
C LEU A 146 -38.65 -3.88 14.30
N ARG A 147 -38.95 -5.13 13.93
CA ARG A 147 -38.48 -6.34 14.63
C ARG A 147 -36.97 -6.32 14.90
N GLU A 148 -36.18 -5.85 13.94
CA GLU A 148 -34.72 -5.77 14.02
C GLU A 148 -34.26 -4.80 15.12
N ALA A 149 -34.95 -3.66 15.25
CA ALA A 149 -34.69 -2.66 16.27
C ALA A 149 -35.19 -3.10 17.65
N THR A 150 -36.44 -3.58 17.73
CA THR A 150 -37.03 -4.07 18.99
C THR A 150 -36.22 -5.23 19.58
N ARG A 151 -35.67 -6.14 18.75
CA ARG A 151 -34.79 -7.23 19.21
C ARG A 151 -33.41 -6.76 19.64
N ALA A 152 -32.90 -5.67 19.06
CA ALA A 152 -31.62 -5.11 19.45
C ALA A 152 -31.70 -4.39 20.79
N GLY A 153 -32.85 -3.78 21.11
CA GLY A 153 -33.01 -2.99 22.33
C GLY A 153 -32.29 -1.66 22.20
N ALA A 154 -31.72 -1.14 23.29
CA ALA A 154 -30.95 0.10 23.25
C ALA A 154 -29.66 -0.08 22.45
N VAL A 155 -29.30 0.90 21.60
CA VAL A 155 -28.15 0.85 20.69
C VAL A 155 -27.27 2.09 20.85
N GLN A 156 -25.95 1.93 20.94
CA GLN A 156 -24.99 3.04 21.02
C GLN A 156 -24.47 3.43 19.64
N PHE A 157 -24.98 4.54 19.10
CA PHE A 157 -24.60 5.04 17.78
C PHE A 157 -23.53 6.13 17.80
N GLY A 158 -23.16 6.63 18.99
CA GLY A 158 -22.30 7.79 19.12
C GLY A 158 -22.94 9.03 18.50
N VAL A 159 -22.18 9.76 17.67
CA VAL A 159 -22.74 10.84 16.86
C VAL A 159 -23.29 10.24 15.57
N ALA A 160 -24.60 10.33 15.40
CA ALA A 160 -25.30 9.74 14.26
C ALA A 160 -26.16 10.76 13.54
N GLU A 161 -26.30 10.59 12.23
CA GLU A 161 -27.22 11.38 11.42
C GLU A 161 -28.66 10.88 11.59
N THR A 162 -29.62 11.81 11.63
CA THR A 162 -31.04 11.48 11.68
C THR A 162 -31.74 11.83 10.37
N PHE A 163 -32.69 10.99 9.98
CA PHE A 163 -33.41 11.10 8.73
C PHE A 163 -34.91 11.21 8.94
N ASP A 164 -35.54 12.02 8.09
CA ASP A 164 -37.00 12.16 8.00
C ASP A 164 -37.50 11.93 6.58
N ALA A 165 -38.80 11.72 6.43
CA ALA A 165 -39.42 11.72 5.11
C ALA A 165 -39.22 13.08 4.42
N ARG A 166 -38.81 13.03 3.16
CA ARG A 166 -38.74 14.21 2.27
C ARG A 166 -40.06 14.43 1.55
N GLY A 167 -40.68 13.35 1.11
CA GLY A 167 -41.91 13.34 0.30
C GLY A 167 -43.09 12.73 1.05
N SER A 168 -44.02 12.17 0.28
CA SER A 168 -45.21 11.49 0.80
C SER A 168 -45.02 9.99 1.01
N VAL A 169 -43.86 9.44 0.66
CA VAL A 169 -43.56 8.02 0.88
C VAL A 169 -43.56 7.73 2.38
N PRO A 170 -44.33 6.74 2.86
CA PRO A 170 -44.33 6.36 4.26
C PRO A 170 -42.95 5.86 4.69
N VAL A 171 -42.35 6.54 5.67
CA VAL A 171 -41.07 6.18 6.27
C VAL A 171 -41.30 5.72 7.71
N VAL A 172 -40.79 4.55 8.05
CA VAL A 172 -40.68 4.10 9.45
C VAL A 172 -39.35 4.61 10.00
N ARG A 173 -39.42 5.35 11.11
CA ARG A 173 -38.25 5.87 11.83
C ARG A 173 -38.09 5.10 13.14
N CYS A 174 -36.84 4.86 13.52
CA CYS A 174 -36.46 4.27 14.79
C CYS A 174 -35.21 4.98 15.34
N TYR A 175 -35.00 4.91 16.65
CA TYR A 175 -33.91 5.56 17.37
C TYR A 175 -33.88 7.07 17.04
N ASP A 176 -35.01 7.75 17.21
CA ASP A 176 -35.21 9.17 16.86
C ASP A 176 -34.94 9.50 15.37
N GLY A 177 -34.94 8.49 14.51
CA GLY A 177 -34.67 8.61 13.08
C GLY A 177 -33.22 8.37 12.67
N VAL A 178 -32.35 7.90 13.57
CA VAL A 178 -31.04 7.37 13.17
C VAL A 178 -31.21 6.21 12.20
N LEU A 179 -32.21 5.36 12.44
CA LEU A 179 -32.64 4.34 11.50
C LEU A 179 -33.93 4.79 10.81
N ALA A 180 -33.91 4.79 9.49
CA ALA A 180 -35.09 5.03 8.67
C ALA A 180 -35.26 3.93 7.64
N ARG A 181 -36.50 3.46 7.43
CA ARG A 181 -36.84 2.44 6.45
C ARG A 181 -38.05 2.84 5.65
N TYR A 182 -37.99 2.64 4.35
CA TYR A 182 -39.13 2.80 3.46
C TYR A 182 -39.09 1.76 2.34
N THR A 183 -40.21 1.63 1.64
CA THR A 183 -40.32 0.79 0.44
C THR A 183 -40.55 1.69 -0.75
N ASP A 184 -39.81 1.45 -1.81
CA ASP A 184 -39.87 2.19 -3.07
C ASP A 184 -39.66 1.21 -4.21
N ASP A 185 -40.45 1.31 -5.28
CA ASP A 185 -40.40 0.40 -6.44
C ASP A 185 -40.22 -1.10 -6.10
N GLY A 186 -40.91 -1.57 -5.06
CA GLY A 186 -40.90 -2.98 -4.64
C GLY A 186 -39.65 -3.47 -3.93
N ARG A 187 -38.71 -2.57 -3.57
CA ARG A 187 -37.54 -2.88 -2.73
C ARG A 187 -37.59 -2.12 -1.41
N THR A 188 -36.98 -2.69 -0.38
CA THR A 188 -36.81 -2.05 0.92
C THR A 188 -35.50 -1.28 0.94
N VAL A 189 -35.56 0.00 1.28
CA VAL A 189 -34.37 0.83 1.54
C VAL A 189 -34.32 1.13 3.03
N THR A 190 -33.27 0.66 3.68
CA THR A 190 -32.96 0.94 5.09
C THR A 190 -31.72 1.81 5.16
N VAL A 191 -31.76 2.83 6.00
CA VAL A 191 -30.65 3.74 6.24
C VAL A 191 -30.37 3.78 7.73
N VAL A 192 -29.10 3.68 8.10
CA VAL A 192 -28.63 3.92 9.47
C VAL A 192 -27.61 5.05 9.43
N GLY A 193 -27.82 6.11 10.19
CA GLY A 193 -27.00 7.32 10.17
C GLY A 193 -25.66 7.24 10.91
N SER A 194 -25.30 6.06 11.40
CA SER A 194 -24.02 5.79 12.05
C SER A 194 -23.47 4.47 11.53
N ASP A 195 -22.15 4.39 11.49
CA ASP A 195 -21.34 3.23 11.15
C ASP A 195 -20.89 2.44 12.40
N GLN A 196 -20.93 3.05 13.59
CA GLN A 196 -20.38 2.48 14.81
C GLN A 196 -20.90 1.08 15.09
N PHE A 197 -22.20 0.85 14.82
CA PHE A 197 -22.86 -0.44 15.06
C PHE A 197 -22.29 -1.62 14.25
N VAL A 198 -21.57 -1.35 13.16
CA VAL A 198 -20.94 -2.40 12.31
C VAL A 198 -19.43 -2.47 12.42
N THR A 199 -18.78 -1.48 13.02
CA THR A 199 -17.32 -1.46 13.20
C THR A 199 -16.87 -2.48 14.23
N ASN A 200 -15.65 -2.99 14.10
CA ASN A 200 -15.06 -3.95 15.04
C ASN A 200 -15.01 -3.39 16.47
N ALA A 201 -14.72 -2.10 16.64
CA ALA A 201 -14.69 -1.44 17.94
C ALA A 201 -16.09 -1.25 18.54
N GLY A 202 -17.06 -0.83 17.73
CA GLY A 202 -18.42 -0.54 18.21
C GLY A 202 -19.30 -1.78 18.38
N LEU A 203 -18.95 -2.92 17.78
CA LEU A 203 -19.79 -4.13 17.79
C LEU A 203 -20.11 -4.64 19.20
N ALA A 204 -19.16 -4.53 20.13
CA ALA A 204 -19.30 -4.98 21.51
C ALA A 204 -20.06 -3.99 22.42
N GLU A 205 -20.36 -2.79 21.90
CA GLU A 205 -21.16 -1.81 22.63
C GLU A 205 -22.64 -2.21 22.65
N GLU A 206 -23.39 -1.57 23.55
CA GLU A 206 -24.78 -1.93 23.85
C GLU A 206 -25.63 -1.97 22.57
N GLY A 207 -26.27 -3.12 22.32
CA GLY A 207 -27.19 -3.36 21.19
C GLY A 207 -26.59 -3.39 19.79
N ASN A 208 -25.35 -2.93 19.59
CA ASN A 208 -24.73 -2.75 18.27
C ASN A 208 -24.64 -4.06 17.48
N ALA A 209 -24.08 -5.13 18.07
CA ALA A 209 -24.04 -6.45 17.42
C ALA A 209 -25.43 -6.98 17.07
N ALA A 210 -26.40 -6.81 17.96
CA ALA A 210 -27.75 -7.32 17.76
C ALA A 210 -28.45 -6.58 16.60
N LEU A 211 -28.33 -5.24 16.56
CA LEU A 211 -28.86 -4.45 15.46
C LEU A 211 -28.17 -4.80 14.14
N ALA A 212 -26.83 -4.85 14.14
CA ALA A 212 -26.05 -5.19 12.96
C ALA A 212 -26.50 -6.52 12.38
N LEU A 213 -26.43 -7.59 13.17
CA LEU A 213 -26.81 -8.94 12.74
C LEU A 213 -28.27 -9.02 12.29
N ASN A 214 -29.21 -8.34 12.97
CA ASN A 214 -30.62 -8.36 12.58
C ASN A 214 -30.87 -7.66 11.23
N LEU A 215 -30.19 -6.53 10.97
CA LEU A 215 -30.33 -5.79 9.71
C LEU A 215 -29.61 -6.49 8.55
N THR A 216 -28.34 -6.85 8.77
CA THR A 216 -27.48 -7.43 7.74
C THR A 216 -27.76 -8.90 7.47
N GLY A 217 -28.30 -9.62 8.45
CA GLY A 217 -28.74 -11.01 8.34
C GLY A 217 -30.21 -11.19 7.95
N SER A 218 -30.87 -10.13 7.48
CA SER A 218 -32.28 -10.19 7.03
C SER A 218 -32.48 -11.08 5.80
N HIS A 219 -31.42 -11.28 5.02
CA HIS A 219 -31.40 -12.07 3.79
C HIS A 219 -30.33 -13.18 3.86
N PRO A 220 -30.54 -14.33 3.20
CA PRO A 220 -29.56 -15.43 3.18
C PRO A 220 -28.29 -15.09 2.38
N ARG A 221 -28.36 -14.10 1.47
CA ARG A 221 -27.23 -13.59 0.68
C ARG A 221 -27.14 -12.09 0.84
N MET A 222 -25.94 -11.61 1.09
CA MET A 222 -25.65 -10.19 1.27
C MET A 222 -24.35 -9.80 0.55
N ILE A 223 -24.38 -8.65 -0.12
CA ILE A 223 -23.21 -8.03 -0.72
C ILE A 223 -22.75 -6.90 0.19
N TRP A 224 -21.50 -6.94 0.64
CA TRP A 224 -20.87 -5.86 1.38
C TRP A 224 -20.03 -5.01 0.43
N TYR A 225 -20.46 -3.77 0.21
CA TYR A 225 -19.76 -2.80 -0.63
C TYR A 225 -19.33 -1.57 0.17
N ALA A 226 -18.04 -1.52 0.49
CA ALA A 226 -17.38 -0.41 1.14
C ALA A 226 -16.07 -0.12 0.40
N PRO A 227 -16.09 0.72 -0.66
CA PRO A 227 -14.95 0.86 -1.55
C PRO A 227 -13.74 1.46 -0.83
N GLN A 228 -12.57 0.83 -1.00
CA GLN A 228 -11.30 1.23 -0.38
C GLN A 228 -10.40 2.03 -1.34
N ARG A 229 -10.88 2.25 -2.57
CA ARG A 229 -10.22 3.03 -3.62
C ARG A 229 -11.27 3.61 -4.54
N ASN A 230 -10.92 4.69 -5.23
CA ASN A 230 -11.78 5.25 -6.27
C ASN A 230 -11.92 4.21 -7.40
N GLU A 231 -13.12 4.10 -7.97
CA GLU A 231 -13.37 3.20 -9.10
C GLU A 231 -12.60 3.66 -10.33
N PRO A 232 -11.78 2.79 -10.94
CA PRO A 232 -11.07 3.12 -12.17
C PRO A 232 -12.05 3.29 -13.33
N GLY A 233 -12.02 4.46 -13.98
CA GLY A 233 -12.84 4.77 -15.15
C GLY A 233 -14.16 5.48 -14.84
N THR A 234 -14.44 5.80 -13.57
CA THR A 234 -15.67 6.50 -13.18
C THR A 234 -15.45 8.00 -12.94
N ALA A 235 -14.26 8.38 -12.46
CA ALA A 235 -13.79 9.76 -12.53
C ALA A 235 -13.13 10.02 -13.89
N ASP A 236 -13.49 11.13 -14.53
CA ASP A 236 -12.93 11.61 -15.79
C ASP A 236 -11.38 11.58 -15.73
N GLY A 237 -10.79 10.67 -16.51
CA GLY A 237 -9.35 10.45 -16.55
C GLY A 237 -8.94 9.07 -16.09
N ALA A 238 -8.85 8.13 -17.04
CA ALA A 238 -8.03 6.94 -16.94
C ALA A 238 -6.54 7.33 -16.89
N ALA A 239 -6.15 8.05 -15.83
CA ALA A 239 -4.76 8.34 -15.55
C ALA A 239 -4.15 7.06 -14.99
N SER A 240 -3.46 6.33 -15.85
CA SER A 240 -2.52 5.28 -15.44
C SER A 240 -1.54 5.86 -14.40
N PHE A 241 -0.93 5.04 -13.55
CA PHE A 241 0.15 5.48 -12.66
C PHE A 241 1.24 6.29 -13.43
N THR A 242 1.42 6.01 -14.72
CA THR A 242 2.31 6.77 -15.62
C THR A 242 1.83 8.17 -15.98
N ASP A 243 0.53 8.44 -15.89
CA ASP A 243 -0.06 9.76 -16.18
C ASP A 243 0.00 10.68 -14.96
N LEU A 244 0.15 10.12 -13.75
CA LEU A 244 0.48 10.88 -12.55
C LEU A 244 1.97 11.27 -12.49
N ILE A 245 2.82 10.65 -13.33
CA ILE A 245 4.23 11.03 -13.44
C ILE A 245 4.30 12.31 -14.27
N PRO A 246 4.76 13.44 -13.70
CA PRO A 246 4.89 14.68 -14.46
C PRO A 246 5.80 14.46 -15.67
N PRO A 247 5.51 15.03 -16.85
CA PRO A 247 6.34 14.85 -18.06
C PRO A 247 7.81 15.25 -17.87
N GLN A 248 8.09 16.05 -16.83
CA GLN A 248 9.43 16.45 -16.38
C GLN A 248 10.28 15.26 -15.89
N VAL A 249 9.66 14.19 -15.37
CA VAL A 249 10.40 13.00 -14.90
C VAL A 249 11.06 12.27 -16.07
N ASN A 250 10.42 12.23 -17.24
CA ASN A 250 11.04 11.68 -18.45
C ASN A 250 12.34 12.44 -18.83
N TRP A 251 12.34 13.77 -18.65
CA TRP A 251 13.54 14.58 -18.84
C TRP A 251 14.61 14.30 -17.80
N MET A 252 14.24 14.10 -16.53
CA MET A 252 15.17 13.69 -15.48
C MET A 252 15.81 12.32 -15.76
N VAL A 253 15.00 11.34 -16.19
CA VAL A 253 15.51 10.00 -16.56
C VAL A 253 16.44 10.09 -17.77
N LEU A 254 16.09 10.89 -18.79
CA LEU A 254 16.95 11.09 -19.95
C LEU A 254 18.28 11.79 -19.59
N GLN A 255 18.24 12.78 -18.71
CA GLN A 255 19.44 13.43 -18.17
C GLN A 255 20.30 12.46 -17.36
N LEU A 256 19.68 11.58 -16.56
CA LEU A 256 20.40 10.55 -15.81
C LEU A 256 21.07 9.53 -16.76
N VAL A 257 20.35 9.06 -17.77
CA VAL A 257 20.90 8.15 -18.80
C VAL A 257 22.05 8.82 -19.55
N LEU A 258 21.90 10.09 -19.92
CA LEU A 258 22.95 10.87 -20.58
C LEU A 258 24.17 11.04 -19.67
N ALA A 259 23.98 11.36 -18.40
CA ALA A 259 25.05 11.50 -17.42
C ALA A 259 25.81 10.18 -17.23
N VAL A 260 25.10 9.05 -17.10
CA VAL A 260 25.70 7.71 -17.01
C VAL A 260 26.44 7.37 -18.31
N ALA A 261 25.88 7.66 -19.48
CA ALA A 261 26.54 7.42 -20.76
C ALA A 261 27.81 8.27 -20.93
N LEU A 262 27.77 9.54 -20.52
CA LEU A 262 28.94 10.43 -20.51
C LEU A 262 30.01 9.94 -19.54
N LEU A 263 29.62 9.50 -18.34
CA LEU A 263 30.56 8.91 -17.37
C LEU A 263 31.17 7.61 -17.92
N ALA A 264 30.36 6.72 -18.50
CA ALA A 264 30.84 5.49 -19.10
C ALA A 264 31.77 5.76 -20.29
N TRP A 265 31.48 6.79 -21.10
CA TRP A 265 32.35 7.21 -22.19
C TRP A 265 33.66 7.81 -21.67
N TRP A 266 33.58 8.71 -20.68
CA TRP A 266 34.74 9.34 -20.06
C TRP A 266 35.67 8.31 -19.42
N GLN A 267 35.10 7.35 -18.68
CA GLN A 267 35.83 6.29 -18.01
C GLN A 267 36.33 5.22 -19.01
N GLY A 268 35.57 4.96 -20.08
CA GLY A 268 36.00 4.13 -21.21
C GLY A 268 37.14 4.75 -22.04
N ARG A 269 37.31 6.08 -21.99
CA ARG A 269 38.36 6.80 -22.71
C ARG A 269 39.71 6.85 -22.00
N ARG A 270 39.87 6.33 -20.78
CA ARG A 270 41.18 6.27 -20.12
C ARG A 270 41.36 5.07 -19.18
N VAL A 271 42.15 4.11 -19.65
CA VAL A 271 43.45 3.78 -19.02
C VAL A 271 44.44 3.59 -20.17
N GLY A 272 45.15 4.65 -20.56
CA GLY A 272 46.40 4.46 -21.31
C GLY A 272 47.32 3.57 -20.46
N PRO A 273 48.17 2.71 -21.07
CA PRO A 273 48.92 1.72 -20.32
C PRO A 273 49.59 2.40 -19.12
N LEU A 274 49.35 1.87 -17.92
CA LEU A 274 50.22 2.15 -16.79
C LEU A 274 51.59 1.69 -17.25
N VAL A 275 52.40 2.63 -17.70
CA VAL A 275 53.80 2.40 -18.01
C VAL A 275 54.42 2.02 -16.68
N ALA A 276 54.47 0.72 -16.42
CA ALA A 276 55.38 0.17 -15.44
C ALA A 276 56.77 0.43 -16.01
N GLU A 277 57.31 1.60 -15.73
CA GLU A 277 58.67 1.94 -16.10
C GLU A 277 59.58 1.01 -15.29
N GLN A 278 59.98 -0.09 -15.92
CA GLN A 278 61.09 -0.90 -15.45
C GLN A 278 62.33 -0.03 -15.62
N LEU A 279 62.93 0.45 -14.54
CA LEU A 279 64.32 0.88 -14.55
C LEU A 279 65.17 -0.41 -14.61
N PRO A 280 65.68 -0.82 -15.78
CA PRO A 280 66.39 -2.08 -15.93
C PRO A 280 67.87 -1.73 -15.94
N VAL A 281 68.39 -1.16 -14.85
CA VAL A 281 69.84 -1.09 -14.72
C VAL A 281 70.27 -2.33 -13.94
N VAL A 282 70.49 -3.41 -14.70
CA VAL A 282 71.26 -4.55 -14.22
C VAL A 282 72.71 -4.08 -14.09
N VAL A 283 73.04 -3.50 -12.93
CA VAL A 283 74.43 -3.17 -12.60
C VAL A 283 75.18 -4.49 -12.46
N ARG A 284 76.27 -4.67 -13.21
CA ARG A 284 77.11 -5.87 -13.06
C ARG A 284 77.66 -5.89 -11.64
N ALA A 285 77.63 -7.04 -10.97
CA ALA A 285 78.13 -7.18 -9.60
C ALA A 285 79.58 -6.66 -9.42
N SER A 286 80.37 -6.63 -10.49
CA SER A 286 81.71 -6.03 -10.51
C SER A 286 81.70 -4.52 -10.25
N GLU A 287 80.72 -3.77 -10.75
CA GLU A 287 80.65 -2.30 -10.59
C GLU A 287 80.23 -1.90 -9.17
N THR A 288 79.35 -2.66 -8.53
CA THR A 288 78.98 -2.41 -7.13
C THR A 288 80.11 -2.73 -6.17
N VAL A 289 80.89 -3.79 -6.43
CA VAL A 289 82.09 -4.11 -5.65
C VAL A 289 83.18 -3.06 -5.85
N GLU A 290 83.42 -2.61 -7.09
CA GLU A 290 84.42 -1.57 -7.36
C GLU A 290 84.03 -0.22 -6.75
N GLY A 291 82.75 0.17 -6.87
CA GLY A 291 82.22 1.38 -6.26
C GLY A 291 82.39 1.38 -4.74
N ARG A 292 82.05 0.26 -4.09
CA ARG A 292 82.22 0.10 -2.64
C ARG A 292 83.69 0.10 -2.21
N GLY A 293 84.57 -0.53 -3.00
CA GLY A 293 86.01 -0.52 -2.78
C GLY A 293 86.63 0.87 -2.89
N ARG A 294 86.23 1.68 -3.88
CA ARG A 294 86.67 3.07 -4.01
C ARG A 294 86.21 3.93 -2.82
N LEU A 295 85.03 3.65 -2.28
CA LEU A 295 84.47 4.36 -1.13
C LEU A 295 85.23 4.04 0.17
N TYR A 296 85.62 2.79 0.40
CA TYR A 296 86.49 2.44 1.53
C TYR A 296 87.89 3.04 1.39
N ARG A 297 88.42 3.12 0.17
CA ARG A 297 89.72 3.76 -0.12
C ARG A 297 89.68 5.26 0.14
N SER A 298 88.66 5.98 -0.33
CA SER A 298 88.55 7.43 -0.16
C SER A 298 88.41 7.84 1.30
N ARG A 299 87.69 7.05 2.10
CA ARG A 299 87.53 7.25 3.55
C ARG A 299 88.66 6.65 4.40
N ARG A 300 89.66 6.00 3.78
CA ARG A 300 90.76 5.26 4.44
C ARG A 300 90.26 4.27 5.51
N ALA A 301 89.08 3.68 5.32
CA ALA A 301 88.42 2.79 6.27
C ALA A 301 88.98 1.35 6.19
N ARG A 302 90.27 1.18 6.54
CA ARG A 302 90.98 -0.10 6.42
C ARG A 302 90.41 -1.19 7.33
N ASP A 303 89.98 -0.82 8.53
CA ASP A 303 89.46 -1.77 9.53
C ASP A 303 88.15 -2.42 9.06
N VAL A 304 87.25 -1.62 8.48
CA VAL A 304 85.97 -2.08 7.92
C VAL A 304 86.19 -2.96 6.69
N ALA A 305 87.13 -2.60 5.83
CA ALA A 305 87.48 -3.41 4.66
C ALA A 305 88.07 -4.77 5.08
N ALA A 306 88.98 -4.79 6.06
CA ALA A 306 89.59 -6.01 6.59
C ALA A 306 88.55 -6.94 7.23
N GLU A 307 87.62 -6.38 8.02
CA GLU A 307 86.57 -7.17 8.64
C GLU A 307 85.66 -7.80 7.58
N SER A 308 85.23 -7.03 6.58
CA SER A 308 84.38 -7.57 5.49
C SER A 308 85.04 -8.70 4.70
N LEU A 309 86.36 -8.66 4.52
CA LEU A 309 87.12 -9.75 3.87
C LEU A 309 87.21 -10.99 4.75
N ARG A 310 87.37 -10.82 6.07
CA ARG A 310 87.38 -11.94 7.02
C ARG A 310 86.01 -12.60 7.13
N THR A 311 84.93 -11.82 7.15
CA THR A 311 83.57 -12.37 7.20
C THR A 311 83.23 -13.13 5.92
N ALA A 312 83.69 -12.67 4.76
CA ALA A 312 83.43 -13.34 3.48
C ALA A 312 84.28 -14.61 3.26
N ALA A 313 85.43 -14.74 3.95
CA ALA A 313 86.30 -15.90 3.86
C ALA A 313 85.96 -17.02 4.88
N ARG A 314 84.96 -16.80 5.74
CA ARG A 314 84.48 -17.74 6.75
C ARG A 314 83.20 -18.40 6.26
#